data_AF-N1WST3-F1
#
_entry.id   AF-N1WST3-F1
#
_cell.length_a   1.000
_cell.length_b   1.000
_cell.length_c   1.000
_cell.angle_alpha   90.00
_cell.angle_beta   90.00
_cell.angle_gamma   90.00
#
_symmetry.space_group_name_H-M   'P 1'
#
loop_
_entity.id
_entity.type
_entity.pdbx_description
1 polymer ?
#
loop_
_entity_poly.entity_id
_entity_poly.type
_entity_poly.pdbx_seq_one_letter_code
_entity_poly.pdbx_strand_id
1 'polypeptide(L)' 'MKELHTILQEITELTTNIETNYPALYRSLEENPITIPASSQPDVDKVVMQDYLESLKQLLKHHLETHKTNKNKKE' A
#
# COMPACT_ATOMS: atom_id res chain seq x y z
N MET A 1 -0.59 4.05 -21.61
CA MET A 1 0.66 3.37 -21.17
C MET A 1 1.43 4.09 -20.06
N LYS A 2 1.19 5.37 -19.71
CA LYS A 2 1.95 6.05 -18.63
C LYS A 2 1.39 5.80 -17.22
N GLU A 3 0.07 5.68 -17.09
CA GLU A 3 -0.60 5.51 -15.78
C GLU A 3 -0.20 4.22 -15.05
N LEU A 4 -0.08 3.09 -15.76
CA LEU A 4 0.32 1.80 -15.16
C LEU A 4 1.71 1.87 -14.52
N HIS A 5 2.66 2.51 -15.19
CA HIS A 5 3.99 2.73 -14.65
C HIS A 5 3.95 3.63 -13.41
N THR A 6 3.13 4.69 -13.41
CA THR A 6 2.97 5.55 -12.24
C THR A 6 2.42 4.78 -11.05
N ILE A 7 1.39 3.95 -11.26
CA ILE A 7 0.80 3.14 -10.19
C ILE A 7 1.83 2.15 -9.63
N LEU A 8 2.59 1.47 -10.50
CA LEU A 8 3.62 0.52 -10.07
C LEU A 8 4.76 1.21 -9.31
N GLN A 9 5.18 2.41 -9.75
CA GLN A 9 6.14 3.23 -9.02
C GLN A 9 5.60 3.62 -7.64
N GLU A 10 4.36 4.10 -7.56
CA GLU A 10 3.74 4.46 -6.29
C GLU A 10 3.61 3.26 -5.35
N ILE A 11 3.23 2.08 -5.87
CA ILE A 11 3.18 0.84 -5.07
C ILE A 11 4.57 0.55 -4.50
N THR A 12 5.60 0.60 -5.34
CA THR A 12 6.99 0.30 -4.96
C THR A 12 7.50 1.29 -3.92
N GLU A 13 7.29 2.59 -4.14
CA GLU A 13 7.68 3.63 -3.18
C GLU A 13 6.95 3.47 -1.85
N LEU A 14 5.66 3.14 -1.89
CA LEU A 14 4.85 2.97 -0.68
C LEU A 14 5.24 1.70 0.09
N THR A 15 5.47 0.56 -0.58
CA THR A 15 5.95 -0.65 0.08
C THR A 15 7.36 -0.48 0.63
N THR A 16 8.28 0.17 -0.08
CA THR A 16 9.62 0.49 0.45
C THR A 16 9.52 1.44 1.65
N ASN A 17 8.62 2.42 1.61
CA ASN A 17 8.39 3.32 2.75
C ASN A 17 7.83 2.55 3.96
N ILE A 18 6.89 1.63 3.74
CA ILE A 18 6.32 0.76 4.77
C ILE A 18 7.40 -0.19 5.32
N GLU A 19 8.23 -0.82 4.49
CA GLU A 19 9.34 -1.66 4.93
C GLU A 19 10.32 -0.87 5.82
N THR A 20 10.66 0.37 5.43
CA THR A 20 11.65 1.19 6.12
C THR A 20 11.11 1.84 7.40
N ASN A 21 9.89 2.39 7.36
CA ASN A 21 9.30 3.17 8.46
C ASN A 21 8.34 2.35 9.34
N TYR A 22 7.74 1.30 8.78
CA TYR A 22 6.70 0.48 9.42
C TYR A 22 6.93 -1.02 9.16
N PRO A 23 8.08 -1.59 9.57
CA PRO A 23 8.41 -2.98 9.31
C PRO A 23 7.36 -3.96 9.87
N ALA A 24 6.62 -3.57 10.91
CA ALA A 24 5.50 -4.34 11.45
C ALA A 24 4.32 -4.47 10.45
N LEU A 25 3.98 -3.39 9.74
CA LEU A 25 2.96 -3.43 8.68
C LEU A 25 3.45 -4.27 7.51
N TYR A 26 4.72 -4.11 7.10
CA TYR A 26 5.33 -4.91 6.04
C TYR A 26 5.32 -6.40 6.36
N ARG A 27 5.66 -6.78 7.60
CA ARG A 27 5.61 -8.16 8.08
C ARG A 27 4.22 -8.79 7.95
N SER A 28 3.17 -8.04 8.30
CA SER A 28 1.78 -8.50 8.16
C SER A 28 1.33 -8.67 6.71
N LEU A 29 1.91 -7.88 5.80
CA LEU A 29 1.72 -8.00 4.35
C LEU A 29 2.48 -9.20 3.77
N GLU A 30 3.69 -9.51 4.25
CA GLU A 30 4.42 -10.72 3.85
C GLU A 30 3.71 -12.01 4.30
N GLU A 31 3.02 -11.98 5.44
CA GLU A 31 2.23 -13.12 5.93
C GLU A 31 0.97 -13.37 5.09
N ASN A 32 0.47 -12.35 4.38
CA ASN A 32 -0.65 -12.47 3.45
C ASN A 32 -0.22 -11.89 2.10
N PRO A 33 0.58 -12.63 1.31
CA PRO A 33 1.01 -12.14 0.02
C PRO A 33 -0.24 -11.86 -0.80
N ILE A 34 -0.55 -10.58 -1.01
CA ILE A 34 -1.45 -10.18 -2.08
C ILE A 34 -0.71 -10.57 -3.34
N THR A 35 -1.08 -11.75 -3.81
CA THR A 35 -0.62 -12.31 -5.07
C THR A 35 -1.20 -11.39 -6.12
N ILE A 36 -0.44 -10.36 -6.51
CA ILE A 36 -0.72 -9.64 -7.75
C ILE A 36 -0.73 -10.75 -8.80
N PRO A 37 -1.90 -11.10 -9.36
CA PRO A 37 -1.96 -12.20 -10.29
C PRO A 37 -1.18 -11.74 -11.50
N ALA A 38 0.03 -12.26 -11.68
CA ALA A 38 0.81 -12.11 -12.89
C ALA A 38 0.12 -12.91 -13.99
N SER A 39 -1.05 -12.45 -14.42
CA SER A 39 -1.94 -13.19 -15.31
C SER A 39 -2.43 -12.29 -16.41
N SER A 40 -1.52 -12.08 -17.38
CA SER A 40 -1.78 -12.09 -18.83
C SER A 40 -2.92 -11.22 -19.40
N GLN A 41 -3.54 -10.31 -18.64
CA GLN A 41 -4.68 -9.50 -19.07
C GLN A 41 -4.48 -8.01 -18.73
N PRO A 42 -3.95 -7.21 -19.67
CA PRO A 42 -3.55 -5.82 -19.44
C PRO A 42 -4.68 -4.86 -19.01
N ASP A 43 -5.95 -5.26 -19.15
CA ASP A 43 -7.11 -4.46 -18.74
C ASP A 43 -7.47 -4.66 -17.26
N VAL A 44 -7.30 -5.88 -16.74
CA VAL A 44 -7.57 -6.22 -15.33
C VAL A 44 -6.41 -5.75 -14.44
N ASP A 45 -5.18 -5.79 -14.95
CA ASP A 45 -3.97 -5.34 -14.26
C ASP A 45 -4.08 -3.89 -13.74
N LYS A 46 -4.69 -2.97 -14.51
CA LYS A 46 -4.81 -1.56 -14.09
C LYS A 46 -5.70 -1.41 -12.86
N VAL A 47 -6.89 -2.00 -12.90
CA VAL A 47 -7.87 -1.87 -11.81
C VAL A 47 -7.35 -2.54 -10.54
N VAL A 48 -6.77 -3.74 -10.68
CA VAL A 48 -6.20 -4.49 -9.54
C VAL A 48 -5.01 -3.76 -8.93
N MET A 49 -4.12 -3.18 -9.75
CA MET A 49 -2.99 -2.38 -9.24
C MET A 49 -3.45 -1.10 -8.52
N GLN A 50 -4.47 -0.40 -9.05
CA GLN A 50 -5.02 0.78 -8.38
C GLN A 50 -5.69 0.43 -7.05
N ASP A 51 -6.49 -0.63 -7.02
CA ASP A 51 -7.17 -1.11 -5.82
C ASP A 51 -6.16 -1.55 -4.74
N TYR A 52 -5.07 -2.19 -5.16
CA TYR A 52 -3.97 -2.55 -4.28
C TYR A 52 -3.25 -1.33 -3.70
N LEU A 53 -2.92 -0.35 -4.55
CA LEU A 53 -2.31 0.91 -4.11
C LEU A 53 -3.20 1.65 -3.12
N GLU A 54 -4.50 1.72 -3.38
CA GLU A 54 -5.47 2.37 -2.51
C GLU A 54 -5.59 1.65 -1.17
N SER A 55 -5.67 0.32 -1.17
CA SER A 55 -5.68 -0.49 0.04
C SER A 55 -4.44 -0.26 0.92
N LEU A 56 -3.24 -0.25 0.31
CA LEU A 56 -2.00 0.02 1.03
C LEU A 56 -1.96 1.45 1.59
N LYS A 57 -2.38 2.45 0.80
CA LYS A 57 -2.48 3.85 1.24
C LYS A 57 -3.46 4.00 2.39
N GLN A 58 -4.61 3.35 2.33
CA GLN A 58 -5.60 3.38 3.41
C GLN A 58 -5.09 2.72 4.68
N LEU A 59 -4.40 1.58 4.58
CA LEU A 59 -3.79 0.91 5.73
C LEU A 59 -2.76 1.80 6.41
N LEU A 60 -1.84 2.38 5.62
CA LEU A 60 -0.82 3.30 6.12
C LEU A 60 -1.45 4.55 6.74
N LYS A 61 -2.46 5.12 6.08
CA LYS A 61 -3.18 6.30 6.56
C LYS A 61 -3.90 6.00 7.88
N HIS A 62 -4.61 4.88 8.00
CA HIS A 62 -5.28 4.49 9.24
C HIS A 62 -4.29 4.31 10.39
N HIS A 63 -3.12 3.72 10.11
CA HIS A 63 -2.03 3.59 11.09
C HIS A 63 -1.50 4.97 11.53
N LEU A 64 -1.23 5.86 10.57
CA LEU A 64 -0.80 7.24 10.82
C LEU A 64 -1.84 8.05 11.60
N GLU A 65 -3.12 7.96 11.23
CA GLU A 65 -4.23 8.66 11.87
C GLU A 65 -4.48 8.15 13.29
N THR A 66 -4.38 6.83 13.52
CA THR A 66 -4.45 6.23 14.86
C THR A 66 -3.30 6.73 15.73
N HIS A 67 -2.08 6.80 15.19
CA HIS A 67 -0.92 7.35 15.88
C HIS A 67 -1.04 8.87 16.15
N LYS A 68 -1.65 9.63 15.23
CA LYS A 68 -1.82 11.09 15.35
C LYS A 68 -2.94 11.45 16.33
N THR A 69 -4.04 10.70 16.32
CA THR A 69 -5.19 10.92 17.21
C THR A 69 -4.85 10.67 18.67
N ASN A 70 -3.92 9.74 18.95
CA ASN A 70 -3.46 9.49 20.32
C ASN A 70 -2.54 10.60 20.90
N LYS A 71 -2.11 11.56 20.07
CA LYS A 71 -1.36 12.75 20.52
C LYS A 71 -2.27 13.90 20.97
N ASN A 72 -3.53 13.93 20.54
CA ASN A 72 -4.47 15.04 20.80
C ASN A 72 -5.43 14.80 21.98
N LYS A 73 -5.25 13.73 22.76
CA LYS A 73 -6.10 13.40 23.93
C LYS A 73 -5.40 13.57 25.28
N LYS A 74 -4.23 14.23 25.30
CA LYS A 74 -3.52 14.65 26.52
C LYS A 74 -3.31 16.17 26.49
N GLU A 75 -4.38 16.93 26.56
CA GLU A 75 -4.39 18.31 27.06
C GLU A 75 -5.58 18.48 28.00
#